data_AF-A0AAW7XDQ6-F1
#
_entry.id   AF-A0AAW7XDQ6-F1
#
_cell.length_a   1.000
_cell.length_b   1.000
_cell.length_c   1.000
_cell.angle_alpha   90.00
_cell.angle_beta   90.00
_cell.angle_gamma   90.00
#
_symmetry.space_group_name_H-M   'P 1'
#
loop_
_entity.id
_entity.type
_entity.pdbx_description
1 polymer ?
#
loop_
_entity_poly.entity_id
_entity_poly.type
_entity_poly.pdbx_seq_one_letter_code
_entity_poly.pdbx_strand_id
1 'polypeptide(L)'
;VDMDEDTKKRFTAETKALRAIYYFELVRMFKNIPLITSPLATDEIYTVLQADPNDVYTQIETDLTEAIPDFPSTLNIETEGGRLTQG
;
A
#
# COMPACT_ATOMS: atom_id res chain seq x y z
N VAL A 1 -9.31 -1.64 -20.63
CA VAL A 1 -9.59 -3.08 -20.49
C VAL A 1 -10.87 -3.17 -19.70
N ASP A 2 -11.86 -3.90 -20.20
CA ASP A 2 -13.09 -4.12 -19.44
C ASP A 2 -12.77 -5.11 -18.31
N MET A 3 -13.00 -4.72 -17.07
CA MET A 3 -12.66 -5.49 -15.88
C MET A 3 -13.76 -5.28 -14.85
N ASP A 4 -14.13 -6.38 -14.19
CA ASP A 4 -15.13 -6.39 -13.14
C ASP A 4 -14.77 -5.44 -11.98
N GLU A 5 -15.78 -4.80 -11.41
CA GLU A 5 -15.60 -3.77 -10.38
C GLU A 5 -15.07 -4.35 -9.06
N ASP A 6 -15.47 -5.57 -8.69
CA ASP A 6 -14.97 -6.21 -7.48
C ASP A 6 -13.52 -6.63 -7.65
N THR A 7 -13.15 -7.06 -8.85
CA THR A 7 -11.75 -7.32 -9.21
C THR A 7 -10.90 -6.05 -9.13
N LYS A 8 -11.40 -4.90 -9.60
CA LYS A 8 -10.73 -3.58 -9.49
C LYS A 8 -10.52 -3.18 -8.03
N LYS A 9 -11.55 -3.31 -7.19
CA LYS A 9 -11.46 -2.99 -5.76
C LYS A 9 -10.42 -3.87 -5.06
N ARG A 10 -10.45 -5.18 -5.30
CA ARG A 10 -9.48 -6.12 -4.75
C ARG A 10 -8.04 -5.78 -5.12
N PHE A 11 -7.76 -5.47 -6.39
CA PHE A 11 -6.40 -5.09 -6.81
C PHE A 11 -5.96 -3.76 -6.21
N THR A 12 -6.91 -2.83 -6.04
CA THR A 12 -6.65 -1.55 -5.37
C THR A 12 -6.28 -1.76 -3.90
N ALA A 13 -7.01 -2.63 -3.20
CA ALA A 13 -6.73 -3.01 -1.81
C ALA A 13 -5.36 -3.69 -1.67
N GLU A 14 -5.04 -4.64 -2.55
CA GLU A 14 -3.72 -5.29 -2.59
C GLU A 14 -2.59 -4.28 -2.78
N THR A 15 -2.78 -3.30 -3.67
CA THR A 15 -1.77 -2.26 -3.91
C THR A 15 -1.56 -1.36 -2.69
N LYS A 16 -2.65 -0.97 -2.00
CA LYS A 16 -2.56 -0.19 -0.75
C LYS A 16 -1.84 -0.97 0.34
N ALA A 17 -2.19 -2.23 0.55
CA ALA A 17 -1.54 -3.05 1.56
C ALA A 17 -0.06 -3.30 1.27
N LEU A 18 0.32 -3.53 0.00
CA LEU A 18 1.72 -3.62 -0.40
C LEU A 18 2.47 -2.30 -0.12
N ARG A 19 1.87 -1.15 -0.46
CA ARG A 19 2.43 0.17 -0.14
C ARG A 19 2.66 0.34 1.36
N ALA A 20 1.68 -0.05 2.18
CA ALA A 20 1.78 -0.03 3.63
C ALA A 20 2.93 -0.92 4.16
N ILE A 21 3.08 -2.14 3.64
CA ILE A 21 4.16 -3.07 4.02
C ILE A 21 5.53 -2.47 3.67
N TYR A 22 5.69 -1.92 2.46
CA TYR A 22 6.96 -1.33 2.05
C TYR A 22 7.32 -0.10 2.88
N TYR A 23 6.36 0.78 3.17
CA TYR A 23 6.60 1.92 4.06
C TYR A 23 6.91 1.48 5.49
N PHE A 24 6.25 0.43 5.99
CA PHE A 24 6.54 -0.13 7.31
C PHE A 24 7.97 -0.69 7.39
N GLU A 25 8.46 -1.33 6.33
CA GLU A 25 9.84 -1.80 6.25
C GLU A 25 10.87 -0.67 6.15
N LEU A 26 10.54 0.41 5.45
CA LEU A 26 11.42 1.57 5.35
C LEU A 26 11.48 2.35 6.67
N VAL A 27 10.34 2.61 7.32
CA VAL A 27 10.28 3.39 8.57
C VAL A 27 10.95 2.65 9.73
N ARG A 28 10.82 1.32 9.82
CA ARG A 28 11.50 0.53 10.86
C ARG A 28 13.03 0.52 10.70
N MET A 29 13.53 0.63 9.47
CA MET A 29 14.96 0.56 9.17
C MET A 29 15.64 1.93 9.24
N PHE A 30 14.99 2.96 8.69
CA PHE A 30 15.60 4.28 8.49
C PHE A 30 14.99 5.38 9.34
N LYS A 31 13.84 5.14 9.97
CA LYS A 31 13.04 6.09 10.75
C LYS A 31 12.50 7.26 9.91
N ASN A 32 13.36 8.09 9.34
CA ASN A 32 13.00 9.26 8.55
C ASN A 32 13.13 8.94 7.06
N ILE A 33 12.01 8.92 6.35
CA ILE A 33 11.93 8.57 4.93
C ILE A 33 11.02 9.56 4.19
N PRO A 34 11.20 9.79 2.89
CA PRO A 34 10.26 10.55 2.09
C PRO A 34 8.92 9.81 2.00
N LEU A 35 7.81 10.54 2.09
CA LEU A 35 6.47 9.99 1.94
C LEU A 35 5.91 10.35 0.55
N ILE A 36 5.84 9.36 -0.34
CA ILE A 36 5.43 9.50 -1.74
C ILE A 36 4.24 8.57 -2.01
N THR A 37 3.05 9.13 -2.22
CA THR A 37 1.81 8.36 -2.42
C THR A 37 1.26 8.47 -3.85
N SER A 38 1.86 9.33 -4.67
CA SER A 38 1.50 9.59 -6.07
C SER A 38 2.75 9.58 -6.95
N PRO A 39 2.60 9.29 -8.25
CA PRO A 39 3.71 9.45 -9.20
C PRO A 39 4.23 10.89 -9.18
N LEU A 40 5.55 11.05 -9.11
CA LEU A 40 6.22 12.35 -9.18
C LEU A 40 6.63 12.66 -10.62
N ALA A 41 6.54 13.94 -11.00
CA ALA A 41 7.19 14.42 -12.20
C ALA A 41 8.72 14.48 -12.00
N THR A 42 9.49 14.45 -13.10
CA THR A 42 10.96 14.34 -13.05
C THR A 42 11.63 15.50 -12.31
N ASP A 43 11.05 16.70 -12.38
CA ASP A 43 11.49 17.91 -11.70
C ASP A 43 11.20 17.90 -10.19
N GLU A 44 10.15 17.21 -9.75
CA GLU A 44 9.75 17.10 -8.34
C GLU A 44 10.64 16.13 -7.54
N ILE A 45 11.32 15.18 -8.21
CA ILE A 45 12.13 14.14 -7.55
C ILE A 45 13.20 14.74 -6.63
N TYR A 46 13.81 15.86 -7.02
CA TYR A 46 14.92 16.46 -6.28
C TYR A 46 14.49 17.33 -5.10
N THR A 47 13.20 17.62 -4.95
CA THR A 47 12.68 18.50 -3.89
C THR A 47 11.98 17.74 -2.76
N VAL A 48 11.88 16.42 -2.86
CA VAL A 48 11.25 15.58 -1.84
C VAL A 48 12.08 15.55 -0.56
N LEU A 49 11.46 15.91 0.57
CA LEU A 49 12.06 15.89 1.89
C LEU A 49 11.61 14.65 2.68
N GLN A 50 12.38 14.31 3.71
CA GLN A 50 11.96 13.29 4.68
C GLN A 50 10.73 13.77 5.45
N ALA A 51 9.77 12.87 5.63
CA ALA A 51 8.58 13.12 6.44
C ALA A 51 8.83 12.82 7.93
N ASP A 52 7.94 13.30 8.79
CA ASP A 52 7.88 12.85 10.18
C ASP A 52 7.48 11.36 10.20
N PRO A 53 8.12 10.51 11.02
CA PRO A 53 7.75 9.10 11.10
C PRO A 53 6.28 8.87 11.45
N ASN A 54 5.66 9.77 12.22
CA ASN A 54 4.23 9.68 12.56
C ASN A 54 3.32 9.87 11.34
N ASP A 55 3.70 10.72 10.39
CA ASP A 55 2.95 10.89 9.13
C ASP A 55 3.03 9.62 8.29
N VAL A 56 4.20 8.97 8.28
CA VAL A 56 4.39 7.67 7.60
C VAL A 56 3.53 6.59 8.24
N TYR A 57 3.51 6.49 9.58
CA TYR A 57 2.62 5.54 10.27
C TYR A 57 1.15 5.82 10.00
N THR A 58 0.74 7.09 9.97
CA THR A 58 -0.63 7.48 9.64
C THR A 58 -1.02 7.02 8.23
N GLN A 59 -0.12 7.16 7.25
CA GLN A 59 -0.37 6.66 5.90
C GLN A 59 -0.46 5.13 5.84
N ILE A 60 0.41 4.42 6.56
CA ILE A 60 0.39 2.95 6.66
C ILE A 60 -0.96 2.48 7.24
N GLU A 61 -1.40 3.08 8.33
CA GLU A 61 -2.68 2.74 8.97
C GLU A 61 -3.87 3.04 8.06
N THR A 62 -3.83 4.18 7.34
CA THR A 62 -4.86 4.55 6.37
C THR A 62 -4.95 3.52 5.25
N ASP A 63 -3.81 3.15 4.66
CA ASP A 63 -3.75 2.18 3.56
C ASP A 63 -4.30 0.80 3.97
N LEU A 64 -3.95 0.33 5.16
CA LEU A 64 -4.44 -0.95 5.67
C LEU A 64 -5.94 -0.89 6.00
N THR A 65 -6.40 0.19 6.65
CA THR A 65 -7.81 0.35 7.03
C THR A 65 -8.72 0.45 5.81
N GLU A 66 -8.26 1.12 4.75
CA GLU A 66 -8.99 1.21 3.49
C GLU A 66 -8.93 -0.08 2.67
N ALA A 67 -7.91 -0.92 2.84
CA ALA A 67 -7.77 -2.17 2.10
C ALA A 67 -8.57 -3.34 2.72
N ILE A 68 -8.67 -3.40 4.06
CA ILE A 68 -9.34 -4.48 4.80
C ILE A 68 -10.74 -4.85 4.27
N PRO A 69 -11.65 -3.90 3.96
CA PRO A 69 -13.01 -4.23 3.52
C PRO A 69 -13.09 -4.95 2.18
N ASP A 70 -12.08 -4.78 1.33
CA ASP A 70 -12.06 -5.28 -0.05
C ASP A 70 -11.20 -6.56 -0.20
N PHE A 71 -10.63 -7.06 0.90
CA PHE A 71 -9.90 -8.34 0.90
C PHE A 71 -10.83 -9.54 1.05
N PRO A 72 -10.56 -10.64 0.32
CA PRO A 72 -11.22 -11.90 0.58
C PRO A 72 -10.75 -12.50 1.91
N SER A 73 -11.66 -13.16 2.63
CA SER A 73 -11.35 -13.88 3.87
C SER A 73 -10.60 -15.20 3.63
N THR A 74 -10.74 -15.78 2.45
CA THR A 74 -10.08 -17.03 2.04
C THR A 74 -9.66 -16.96 0.58
N LEU A 75 -8.62 -17.69 0.21
CA LEU A 75 -8.09 -17.75 -1.14
C LEU A 75 -8.13 -19.18 -1.68
N ASN A 76 -8.28 -19.30 -3.00
CA ASN A 76 -7.93 -20.55 -3.66
C ASN A 76 -6.41 -20.66 -3.72
N ILE A 77 -5.81 -21.50 -2.88
CA ILE A 77 -4.36 -21.62 -2.73
C ILE A 77 -3.70 -22.10 -4.03
N GLU A 78 -4.38 -22.89 -4.85
CA GLU A 78 -3.82 -23.43 -6.11
C GLU A 78 -3.57 -22.34 -7.15
N THR A 79 -4.39 -21.29 -7.17
CA THR A 79 -4.35 -20.23 -8.19
C THR A 79 -3.93 -18.87 -7.65
N GLU A 80 -4.15 -18.61 -6.36
CA GLU A 80 -3.98 -17.30 -5.72
C GLU A 80 -3.07 -17.36 -4.47
N GLY A 81 -2.39 -18.49 -4.25
CA GLY A 81 -1.46 -18.66 -3.13
C GLY A 81 -0.41 -17.55 -3.06
N GLY A 82 -0.25 -16.95 -1.88
CA GLY A 82 0.71 -15.86 -1.63
C GLY A 82 0.14 -14.45 -1.77
N ARG A 83 -1.12 -14.29 -2.23
CA ARG A 83 -1.81 -12.99 -2.19
C ARG A 83 -2.26 -12.66 -0.76
N LEU A 84 -2.47 -11.38 -0.52
CA LEU A 84 -2.92 -10.88 0.78
C LEU A 84 -4.38 -11.24 1.05
N THR A 85 -4.67 -11.53 2.31
CA THR A 85 -5.99 -11.83 2.87
C THR A 85 -6.38 -10.81 3.93
N GLN A 86 -7.64 -10.85 4.36
CA GLN A 86 -8.12 -9.99 5.45
C GLN A 86 -7.43 -10.27 6.80
N GLY A 87 -6.85 -11.47 6.98
CA GLY A 87 -6.14 -11.90 8.19
C GLY A 87 -4.80 -12.54 7.89
#